data_AF-A0A959K312-F1
#
_entry.id   AF-A0A959K312-F1
#
_cell.length_a   1.000
_cell.length_b   1.000
_cell.length_c   1.000
_cell.angle_alpha   90.00
_cell.angle_beta   90.00
_cell.angle_gamma   90.00
#
_symmetry.space_group_name_H-M   'P 1'
#
loop_
_entity.id
_entity.type
_entity.pdbx_description
1 polymer ?
#
loop_
_entity_poly.entity_id
_entity_poly.type
_entity_poly.pdbx_seq_one_letter_code
_entity_poly.pdbx_strand_id
1 'polypeptide(L)'
;MKNHIIALLTLLVMSGSMHAQSISKSSHYTAILNLHGPDLVVTQVKMPYVAPQFRLYAGNTIKIPIEVTIKNIGTEEARSGFGIHTSLKVQGNKTDGETIVRLTPNQSRTLKMTAHINASLNGRYVRFLATVDPPGGGRIPEQGAPKGGVVHETNENNNTRAVNIKLPVY
;
A
#
# COMPACT_ATOMS: atom_id res chain seq x y z
N MET A 1 53.84 3.69 -10.22
CA MET A 1 53.41 4.98 -10.79
C MET A 1 52.07 4.74 -11.46
N LYS A 2 50.97 5.28 -10.91
CA LYS A 2 49.61 5.04 -11.42
C LYS A 2 49.23 6.20 -12.34
N ASN A 3 48.97 5.90 -13.61
CA ASN A 3 48.50 6.86 -14.60
C ASN A 3 47.00 7.11 -14.41
N HIS A 4 46.62 8.40 -14.38
CA HIS A 4 45.24 8.85 -14.43
C HIS A 4 44.78 8.96 -15.88
N ILE A 5 43.64 8.35 -16.20
CA ILE A 5 42.88 8.63 -17.42
C ILE A 5 41.82 9.68 -17.05
N ILE A 6 41.93 10.87 -17.63
CA ILE A 6 40.96 11.95 -17.54
C ILE A 6 39.97 11.75 -18.71
N ALA A 7 38.70 11.47 -18.40
CA ALA A 7 37.61 11.58 -19.37
C ALA A 7 36.93 12.94 -19.17
N LEU A 8 37.15 13.84 -20.13
CA LEU A 8 36.48 15.13 -20.22
C LEU A 8 35.11 14.91 -20.86
N LEU A 9 34.02 15.18 -20.14
CA LEU A 9 32.69 15.29 -20.73
C LEU A 9 32.14 16.69 -20.44
N THR A 10 32.13 17.52 -21.48
CA THR A 10 31.58 18.87 -21.46
C THR A 10 30.07 18.78 -21.64
N LEU A 11 29.28 19.22 -20.65
CA LEU A 11 27.85 19.51 -20.84
C LEU A 11 27.62 20.99 -20.58
N LEU A 12 27.33 21.71 -21.68
CA LEU A 12 26.94 23.11 -21.72
C LEU A 12 25.43 23.17 -21.47
N VAL A 13 24.97 23.73 -20.34
CA VAL A 13 23.60 24.25 -20.20
C VAL A 13 23.61 25.54 -19.39
N MET A 14 22.91 26.51 -19.95
CA MET A 14 22.92 27.94 -19.63
C MET A 14 22.19 28.29 -18.31
N SER A 15 22.75 29.30 -17.65
CA SER A 15 22.11 30.35 -16.83
C SER A 15 20.90 29.99 -15.97
N GLY A 16 21.18 29.59 -14.74
CA GLY A 16 20.33 29.81 -13.57
C GLY A 16 21.24 29.96 -12.35
N SER A 17 21.18 31.10 -11.67
CA SER A 17 22.11 31.50 -10.60
C SER A 17 22.07 30.52 -9.42
N MET A 18 22.89 29.47 -9.44
CA MET A 18 23.20 28.65 -8.27
C MET A 18 24.52 29.11 -7.68
N HIS A 19 24.46 29.78 -6.54
CA HIS A 19 25.64 30.11 -5.74
C HIS A 19 26.13 28.81 -5.06
N ALA A 20 26.92 28.02 -5.79
CA ALA A 20 27.59 26.85 -5.24
C ALA A 20 28.89 27.29 -4.54
N GLN A 21 28.83 27.52 -3.23
CA GLN A 21 30.06 27.59 -2.42
C GLN A 21 30.68 26.19 -2.34
N SER A 22 31.83 26.01 -2.99
CA SER A 22 32.59 24.77 -2.92
C SER A 22 33.23 24.65 -1.53
N ILE A 23 32.73 23.75 -0.69
CA ILE A 23 33.45 23.30 0.50
C ILE A 23 34.02 21.92 0.18
N SER A 24 35.30 21.90 -0.16
CA SER A 24 36.12 20.70 -0.22
C SER A 24 36.24 20.11 1.18
N LYS A 25 35.52 19.01 1.44
CA LYS A 25 35.87 17.96 2.41
C LYS A 25 35.07 16.71 2.06
N SER A 26 35.75 15.57 2.03
CA SER A 26 35.19 14.22 1.88
C SER A 26 34.09 13.98 2.92
N SER A 27 32.85 14.28 2.56
CA SER A 27 31.66 13.99 3.34
C SER A 27 30.81 13.06 2.49
N HIS A 28 30.53 11.86 3.00
CA HIS A 28 29.46 11.04 2.49
C HIS A 28 28.17 11.88 2.57
N TYR A 29 27.80 12.53 1.48
CA TYR A 29 26.50 13.18 1.36
C TYR A 29 25.46 12.07 1.29
N THR A 30 24.97 11.64 2.45
CA THR A 30 23.65 11.02 2.52
C THR A 30 22.66 12.11 2.14
N ALA A 31 22.37 12.24 0.85
CA ALA A 31 21.22 12.99 0.42
C ALA A 31 20.00 12.29 1.05
N ILE A 32 19.47 12.87 2.12
CA ILE A 32 18.16 12.49 2.62
C ILE A 32 17.20 12.97 1.53
N LEU A 33 16.84 12.06 0.63
CA LEU A 33 15.81 12.31 -0.36
C LEU A 33 14.49 12.41 0.40
N ASN A 34 14.11 13.64 0.80
CA ASN A 34 12.80 13.91 1.35
C ASN A 34 11.80 13.78 0.19
N LEU A 35 11.22 12.59 0.06
CA LEU A 35 10.13 12.36 -0.89
C LEU A 35 8.90 13.08 -0.35
N HIS A 36 8.44 14.10 -1.09
CA HIS A 36 7.19 14.79 -0.84
C HIS A 36 6.08 14.12 -1.64
N GLY A 37 4.97 13.82 -0.98
CA GLY A 37 3.80 13.18 -1.60
C GLY A 37 2.93 12.42 -0.59
N PRO A 38 1.79 11.88 -1.02
CA PRO A 38 1.01 10.94 -0.21
C PRO A 38 1.77 9.61 -0.03
N ASP A 39 1.48 8.90 1.06
CA ASP A 39 2.01 7.55 1.32
C ASP A 39 0.99 6.79 2.16
N LEU A 40 0.18 5.97 1.48
CA LEU A 40 -0.88 5.17 2.06
C LEU A 40 -0.32 3.84 2.54
N VAL A 41 -0.51 3.59 3.82
CA VAL A 41 -0.08 2.35 4.46
C VAL A 41 -1.26 1.63 5.06
N VAL A 42 -1.34 0.32 4.82
CA VAL A 42 -2.27 -0.55 5.56
C VAL A 42 -1.67 -0.86 6.93
N THR A 43 -2.10 -0.12 7.95
CA THR A 43 -1.56 -0.21 9.32
C THR A 43 -2.15 -1.34 10.13
N GLN A 44 -3.30 -1.89 9.72
CA GLN A 44 -3.93 -3.00 10.42
C GLN A 44 -4.84 -3.82 9.51
N VAL A 45 -4.84 -5.14 9.72
CA VAL A 45 -5.88 -6.06 9.25
C VAL A 45 -6.28 -6.90 10.46
N LYS A 46 -7.51 -6.74 10.92
CA LYS A 46 -8.02 -7.33 12.15
C LYS A 46 -9.32 -8.05 11.89
N MET A 47 -9.45 -9.27 12.40
CA MET A 47 -10.73 -9.94 12.53
C MET A 47 -11.32 -9.58 13.90
N PRO A 48 -12.36 -8.73 13.99
CA PRO A 48 -13.09 -8.56 15.25
C PRO A 48 -13.60 -9.93 15.72
N TYR A 49 -13.68 -10.12 17.03
CA TYR A 49 -14.23 -11.35 17.59
C TYR A 49 -15.68 -11.53 17.09
N VAL A 50 -15.93 -12.62 16.38
CA VAL A 50 -17.27 -13.04 15.96
C VAL A 50 -17.66 -14.20 16.84
N ALA A 51 -18.65 -13.98 17.72
CA ALA A 51 -19.22 -15.05 18.53
C ALA A 51 -19.71 -16.18 17.61
N PRO A 52 -19.50 -17.46 17.99
CA PRO A 52 -20.03 -18.59 17.25
C PRO A 52 -21.53 -18.45 17.08
N GLN A 53 -21.95 -18.20 15.86
CA GLN A 53 -23.32 -18.36 15.43
C GLN A 53 -23.19 -19.35 14.26
N PHE A 54 -23.99 -20.40 14.24
CA PHE A 54 -24.11 -21.41 13.17
C PHE A 54 -23.20 -22.65 13.25
N ARG A 55 -23.84 -23.82 13.11
CA ARG A 55 -23.19 -25.07 12.71
C ARG A 55 -22.72 -24.93 11.26
N LEU A 56 -21.42 -25.02 11.05
CA LEU A 56 -20.83 -24.91 9.72
C LEU A 56 -20.79 -26.29 9.05
N TYR A 57 -21.62 -26.48 8.02
CA TYR A 57 -21.52 -27.66 7.15
C TYR A 57 -20.40 -27.44 6.11
N ALA A 58 -19.63 -28.50 5.83
CA ALA A 58 -18.62 -28.47 4.79
C ALA A 58 -19.23 -28.06 3.43
N GLY A 59 -18.57 -27.14 2.72
CA GLY A 59 -19.07 -26.58 1.45
C GLY A 59 -19.72 -25.21 1.56
N ASN A 60 -20.07 -24.75 2.78
CA ASN A 60 -20.61 -23.41 2.96
C ASN A 60 -19.52 -22.33 2.94
N THR A 61 -19.88 -21.15 2.45
CA THR A 61 -19.04 -19.95 2.56
C THR A 61 -19.42 -19.18 3.82
N ILE A 62 -18.47 -18.97 4.72
CA ILE A 62 -18.58 -18.12 5.90
C ILE A 62 -18.30 -16.68 5.49
N LYS A 63 -19.13 -15.76 5.99
CA LYS A 63 -18.88 -14.32 5.91
C LYS A 63 -18.25 -13.86 7.22
N ILE A 64 -17.01 -13.41 7.17
CA ILE A 64 -16.28 -12.93 8.34
C ILE A 64 -16.02 -11.42 8.19
N PRO A 65 -16.52 -10.57 9.10
CA PRO A 65 -16.14 -9.17 9.12
C PRO A 65 -14.64 -9.03 9.41
N ILE A 66 -13.98 -8.18 8.64
CA ILE A 66 -12.56 -7.81 8.76
C ILE A 66 -12.48 -6.29 8.80
N GLU A 67 -11.76 -5.77 9.78
CA GLU A 67 -11.41 -4.35 9.88
C GLU A 67 -10.04 -4.12 9.24
N VAL A 68 -9.99 -3.24 8.24
CA VAL A 68 -8.75 -2.81 7.59
C VAL A 68 -8.52 -1.35 7.91
N THR A 69 -7.40 -1.03 8.56
CA THR A 69 -7.02 0.36 8.85
C THR A 69 -5.95 0.81 7.88
N ILE A 70 -6.19 1.96 7.28
CA ILE A 70 -5.30 2.64 6.35
C ILE A 70 -4.90 3.97 6.97
N LYS A 71 -3.65 4.37 6.81
CA LYS A 71 -3.15 5.68 7.22
C LYS A 71 -2.40 6.33 6.06
N ASN A 72 -2.53 7.64 5.93
CA ASN A 72 -1.61 8.41 5.10
C ASN A 72 -0.43 8.87 5.98
N ILE A 73 0.76 8.31 5.79
CA ILE A 73 2.00 8.70 6.48
C ILE A 73 2.83 9.70 5.66
N GLY A 74 2.37 10.04 4.46
CA GLY A 74 3.00 11.02 3.59
C GLY A 74 2.79 12.45 4.07
N THR A 75 3.43 13.38 3.35
CA THR A 75 3.36 14.82 3.65
C THR A 75 2.20 15.51 2.95
N GLU A 76 1.55 14.86 1.98
CA GLU A 76 0.48 15.43 1.15
C GLU A 76 -0.83 14.64 1.25
N GLU A 77 -1.93 15.28 0.87
CA GLU A 77 -3.24 14.62 0.83
C GLU A 77 -3.28 13.55 -0.27
N ALA A 78 -3.76 12.36 0.07
CA ALA A 78 -4.14 11.36 -0.92
C ALA A 78 -5.58 11.66 -1.39
N ARG A 79 -5.75 12.01 -2.66
CA ARG A 79 -7.05 12.25 -3.28
C ARG A 79 -7.03 11.83 -4.74
N SER A 80 -8.11 11.21 -5.17
CA SER A 80 -8.35 10.85 -6.57
C SER A 80 -9.78 11.19 -6.97
N GLY A 81 -9.97 11.67 -8.20
CA GLY A 81 -11.31 11.89 -8.77
C GLY A 81 -12.15 10.61 -8.87
N PHE A 82 -11.50 9.44 -8.85
CA PHE A 82 -12.14 8.12 -8.87
C PHE A 82 -12.26 7.48 -7.49
N GLY A 83 -11.69 8.12 -6.45
CA GLY A 83 -11.54 7.58 -5.10
C GLY A 83 -10.34 6.63 -4.97
N ILE A 84 -9.90 6.42 -3.73
CA ILE A 84 -8.84 5.50 -3.32
C ILE A 84 -9.50 4.14 -3.06
N HIS A 85 -9.15 3.13 -3.83
CA HIS A 85 -9.74 1.81 -3.72
C HIS A 85 -8.98 0.95 -2.72
N THR A 86 -9.68 0.29 -1.81
CA THR A 86 -9.10 -0.73 -0.93
C THR A 86 -9.67 -2.08 -1.31
N SER A 87 -8.84 -3.10 -1.39
CA SER A 87 -9.27 -4.47 -1.68
C SER A 87 -8.82 -5.43 -0.59
N LEU A 88 -9.66 -6.42 -0.31
CA LEU A 88 -9.33 -7.55 0.54
C LEU A 88 -9.31 -8.82 -0.30
N LYS A 89 -8.21 -9.57 -0.23
CA LYS A 89 -8.08 -10.90 -0.80
C LYS A 89 -7.88 -11.92 0.32
N VAL A 90 -8.49 -13.09 0.16
CA VAL A 90 -8.33 -14.23 1.06
C VAL A 90 -7.83 -15.41 0.27
N GLN A 91 -6.66 -15.95 0.65
CA GLN A 91 -5.98 -17.02 -0.10
C GLN A 91 -5.81 -16.70 -1.60
N GLY A 92 -5.58 -15.43 -1.93
CA GLY A 92 -5.43 -14.95 -3.31
C GLY A 92 -6.73 -14.56 -4.01
N ASN A 93 -7.90 -14.95 -3.51
CA ASN A 93 -9.20 -14.60 -4.10
C ASN A 93 -9.71 -13.27 -3.54
N LYS A 94 -10.07 -12.32 -4.41
CA LYS A 94 -10.70 -11.06 -4.00
C LYS A 94 -12.06 -11.34 -3.36
N THR A 95 -12.26 -10.85 -2.15
CA THR A 95 -13.52 -11.03 -1.41
C THR A 95 -14.35 -9.77 -1.35
N ASP A 96 -13.70 -8.61 -1.18
CA ASP A 96 -14.40 -7.35 -0.98
C ASP A 96 -13.53 -6.14 -1.35
N GLY A 97 -14.16 -4.97 -1.47
CA GLY A 97 -13.48 -3.70 -1.71
C GLY A 97 -14.32 -2.49 -1.28
N GLU A 98 -13.65 -1.48 -0.73
CA GLU A 98 -14.26 -0.19 -0.38
C GLU A 98 -13.52 0.96 -1.07
N THR A 99 -14.20 2.09 -1.23
CA THR A 99 -13.60 3.30 -1.82
C THR A 99 -13.69 4.45 -0.83
N ILE A 100 -12.57 5.12 -0.59
CA ILE A 100 -12.52 6.35 0.21
C ILE A 100 -12.18 7.52 -0.69
N VAL A 101 -12.75 8.69 -0.42
CA VAL A 101 -12.60 9.84 -1.33
C VAL A 101 -11.26 10.58 -1.13
N ARG A 102 -10.81 10.65 0.12
CA ARG A 102 -9.59 11.37 0.52
C ARG A 102 -9.03 10.83 1.83
N LEU A 103 -7.73 11.02 2.04
CA LEU A 103 -7.06 10.80 3.31
C LEU A 103 -5.95 11.86 3.50
N THR A 104 -6.12 12.78 4.45
CA THR A 104 -5.14 13.84 4.70
C THR A 104 -3.89 13.30 5.41
N PRO A 105 -2.76 14.03 5.42
CA PRO A 105 -1.57 13.61 6.15
C PRO A 105 -1.87 13.23 7.59
N ASN A 106 -1.30 12.12 8.05
CA ASN A 106 -1.49 11.50 9.36
C ASN A 106 -2.90 11.01 9.70
N GLN A 107 -3.87 11.16 8.81
CA GLN A 107 -5.21 10.64 9.02
C GLN A 107 -5.24 9.13 8.85
N SER A 108 -5.98 8.46 9.73
CA SER A 108 -6.30 7.04 9.62
C SER A 108 -7.78 6.84 9.35
N ARG A 109 -8.12 5.77 8.64
CA ARG A 109 -9.50 5.32 8.44
C ARG A 109 -9.59 3.80 8.54
N THR A 110 -10.57 3.33 9.29
CA THR A 110 -10.89 1.89 9.41
C THR A 110 -12.08 1.57 8.54
N LEU A 111 -11.92 0.59 7.65
CA LEU A 111 -12.93 0.08 6.72
C LEU A 111 -13.44 -1.26 7.23
N LYS A 112 -14.75 -1.50 7.08
CA LYS A 112 -15.39 -2.75 7.52
C LYS A 112 -15.69 -3.60 6.30
N MET A 113 -14.82 -4.56 6.03
CA MET A 113 -14.88 -5.42 4.85
C MET A 113 -15.39 -6.80 5.24
N THR A 114 -15.93 -7.56 4.28
CA THR A 114 -16.41 -8.93 4.51
C THR A 114 -15.56 -9.94 3.75
N ALA A 115 -14.89 -10.83 4.47
CA ALA A 115 -14.19 -11.97 3.90
C ALA A 115 -15.15 -13.13 3.65
N HIS A 116 -15.10 -13.69 2.44
CA HIS A 116 -15.84 -14.90 2.07
C HIS A 116 -14.88 -16.09 2.10
N ILE A 117 -15.10 -17.03 3.02
CA ILE A 117 -14.15 -18.12 3.29
C ILE A 117 -14.86 -19.47 3.30
N ASN A 118 -14.26 -20.48 2.69
CA ASN A 118 -14.81 -21.83 2.75
C ASN A 118 -14.76 -22.40 4.18
N ALA A 119 -15.88 -22.95 4.65
CA ALA A 119 -16.00 -23.54 5.98
C ALA A 119 -15.02 -24.69 6.27
N SER A 120 -14.50 -25.35 5.24
CA SER A 120 -13.44 -26.37 5.41
C SER A 120 -12.12 -25.82 5.97
N LEU A 121 -11.92 -24.49 5.96
CA LEU A 121 -10.75 -23.84 6.52
C LEU A 121 -10.89 -23.54 8.04
N ASN A 122 -11.99 -23.94 8.65
CA ASN A 122 -12.23 -23.84 10.10
C ASN A 122 -11.03 -24.35 10.92
N GLY A 123 -10.60 -23.60 11.93
CA GLY A 123 -9.41 -23.91 12.74
C GLY A 123 -8.04 -23.70 12.08
N ARG A 124 -7.98 -23.38 10.78
CA ARG A 124 -6.72 -23.18 10.04
C ARG A 124 -6.28 -21.72 10.06
N TYR A 125 -4.99 -21.49 9.84
CA TYR A 125 -4.49 -20.16 9.52
C TYR A 125 -4.87 -19.81 8.08
N VAL A 126 -5.46 -18.64 7.90
CA VAL A 126 -5.86 -18.10 6.61
C VAL A 126 -5.13 -16.80 6.36
N ARG A 127 -4.57 -16.66 5.15
CA ARG A 127 -3.85 -15.47 4.72
C ARG A 127 -4.84 -14.44 4.17
N PHE A 128 -4.88 -13.29 4.82
CA PHE A 128 -5.57 -12.08 4.37
C PHE A 128 -4.54 -11.14 3.76
N LEU A 129 -4.86 -10.58 2.61
CA LEU A 129 -4.07 -9.56 1.94
C LEU A 129 -4.96 -8.35 1.72
N ALA A 130 -4.66 -7.25 2.41
CA ALA A 130 -5.30 -5.97 2.18
C ALA A 130 -4.37 -5.08 1.37
N THR A 131 -4.90 -4.47 0.33
CA THR A 131 -4.18 -3.50 -0.51
C THR A 131 -5.00 -2.24 -0.63
N VAL A 132 -4.40 -1.10 -0.28
CA VAL A 132 -4.91 0.22 -0.64
C VAL A 132 -4.32 0.65 -1.98
N ASP A 133 -5.13 1.35 -2.76
CA ASP A 133 -4.86 1.76 -4.13
C ASP A 133 -4.17 0.70 -5.02
N PRO A 134 -4.78 -0.49 -5.19
CA PRO A 134 -4.16 -1.52 -6.00
C PRO A 134 -4.01 -1.05 -7.47
N PRO A 135 -2.87 -1.34 -8.12
CA PRO A 135 -2.72 -1.09 -9.54
C PRO A 135 -3.83 -1.78 -10.32
N GLY A 136 -4.50 -1.04 -11.22
CA GLY A 136 -5.55 -1.59 -12.07
C GLY A 136 -6.85 -1.95 -11.36
N GLY A 137 -7.12 -1.37 -10.17
CA GLY A 137 -8.24 -1.69 -9.27
C GLY A 137 -9.69 -1.58 -9.79
N GLY A 138 -9.93 -1.49 -11.10
CA GLY A 138 -11.24 -1.77 -11.69
C GLY A 138 -11.77 -0.76 -12.72
N ARG A 139 -10.98 0.26 -13.09
CA ARG A 139 -11.41 1.28 -14.07
C ARG A 139 -10.38 1.58 -15.16
N ILE A 140 -9.13 1.26 -14.91
CA ILE A 140 -8.05 1.35 -15.88
C ILE A 140 -7.64 -0.10 -16.16
N PRO A 141 -7.59 -0.54 -17.43
CA PRO A 141 -7.05 -1.85 -17.78
C PRO A 141 -5.70 -2.04 -17.09
N GLU A 142 -5.45 -3.22 -16.50
CA GLU A 142 -4.18 -3.50 -15.78
C GLU A 142 -2.93 -3.20 -16.63
N GLN A 143 -3.05 -3.29 -17.96
CA GLN A 143 -1.98 -2.97 -18.93
C GLN A 143 -1.68 -1.46 -19.07
N GLY A 144 -2.59 -0.58 -18.64
CA GLY A 144 -2.43 0.88 -18.67
C GLY A 144 -2.48 1.54 -17.30
N ALA A 145 -2.67 0.78 -16.22
CA ALA A 145 -2.68 1.31 -14.88
C ALA A 145 -1.26 1.75 -14.45
N PRO A 146 -1.10 2.93 -13.84
CA PRO A 146 0.15 3.28 -13.19
C PRO A 146 0.54 2.18 -12.19
N LYS A 147 1.84 1.90 -12.09
CA LYS A 147 2.36 1.12 -10.96
C LYS A 147 2.03 1.92 -9.70
N GLY A 148 1.03 1.46 -8.93
CA GLY A 148 0.61 2.14 -7.69
C GLY A 148 -0.86 2.56 -7.58
N GLY A 149 -1.69 2.25 -8.57
CA GLY A 149 -3.10 2.67 -8.52
C GLY A 149 -3.31 4.08 -9.08
N VAL A 150 -4.27 4.82 -8.55
CA VAL A 150 -4.69 6.15 -9.08
C VAL A 150 -4.06 7.34 -8.35
N VAL A 151 -3.59 7.14 -7.13
CA VAL A 151 -2.78 8.07 -6.34
C VAL A 151 -1.32 7.68 -6.55
N HIS A 152 -0.47 8.65 -6.88
CA HIS A 152 0.96 8.40 -7.00
C HIS A 152 1.58 8.55 -5.63
N GLU A 153 2.07 7.46 -5.05
CA GLU A 153 2.56 7.44 -3.69
C GLU A 153 4.08 7.47 -3.62
N THR A 154 4.63 7.96 -2.51
CA THR A 154 6.10 7.99 -2.34
C THR A 154 6.68 6.60 -2.14
N ASN A 155 5.89 5.62 -1.67
CA ASN A 155 6.29 4.22 -1.55
C ASN A 155 5.13 3.24 -1.71
N GLU A 156 4.93 2.77 -2.93
CA GLU A 156 3.92 1.77 -3.32
C GLU A 156 4.02 0.42 -2.58
N ASN A 157 5.14 0.12 -1.92
CA ASN A 157 5.25 -1.12 -1.15
C ASN A 157 4.48 -1.06 0.19
N ASN A 158 4.20 0.14 0.71
CA ASN A 158 3.46 0.34 1.95
C ASN A 158 1.96 0.04 1.80
N ASN A 159 1.47 0.08 0.57
CA ASN A 159 0.08 -0.08 0.19
C ASN A 159 -0.49 -1.45 0.52
N THR A 160 0.36 -2.46 0.69
CA THR A 160 -0.07 -3.84 0.86
C THR A 160 0.37 -4.43 2.18
N ARG A 161 -0.56 -5.07 2.88
CA ARG A 161 -0.27 -5.83 4.09
C ARG A 161 -0.89 -7.22 4.04
N ALA A 162 -0.06 -8.22 4.35
CA ALA A 162 -0.50 -9.59 4.57
C ALA A 162 -0.55 -9.91 6.06
N VAL A 163 -1.62 -10.57 6.51
CA VAL A 163 -1.74 -11.10 7.87
C VAL A 163 -2.28 -12.51 7.82
N ASN A 164 -1.70 -13.41 8.60
CA ASN A 164 -2.24 -14.76 8.82
C ASN A 164 -3.11 -14.73 10.08
N ILE A 165 -4.39 -15.02 9.93
CA ILE A 165 -5.35 -15.05 11.04
C ILE A 165 -5.80 -16.50 11.22
N LYS A 166 -5.71 -17.02 12.44
CA LYS A 166 -6.27 -18.34 12.77
C LYS A 166 -7.79 -18.21 12.80
N LEU A 167 -8.48 -18.99 11.99
CA LEU A 167 -9.93 -19.06 12.08
C LEU A 167 -10.31 -19.76 13.39
N PRO A 168 -11.25 -19.20 14.16
CA PRO A 168 -11.80 -19.87 15.34
C PRO A 168 -12.40 -21.21 14.94
N VAL A 169 -12.32 -22.20 15.83
CA VAL A 169 -12.97 -23.50 15.65
C VAL A 169 -14.42 -23.40 16.07
N TYR A 170 -15.33 -23.61 15.11
CA TYR A 170 -16.78 -23.70 15.35
C TYR A 170 -17.30 -25.13 15.23
#